data_AF-A0A0H4J1E3-F1
#
_entry.id   AF-A0A0H4J1E3-F1
#
_cell.length_a   1.000
_cell.length_b   1.000
_cell.length_c   1.000
_cell.angle_alpha   90.00
_cell.angle_beta   90.00
_cell.angle_gamma   90.00
#
_symmetry.space_group_name_H-M   'P 1'
#
loop_
_entity.id
_entity.type
_entity.pdbx_description
1 polymer ?
#
loop_
_entity_poly.entity_id
_entity_poly.type
_entity_poly.pdbx_seq_one_letter_code
_entity_poly.pdbx_strand_id
1 'polypeptide(L)'
;MKHIKQLKYIALGSALFAGFHLAADIEEDRTNTIGSGDWQTGLITPSDSDTDSACNVVAGIPFSCTLPASGGGGSVTCSPVSIPGGLTLSSGCVLAGSSPTDFSVDVQFDDGVSDPVTKTINLTAGPNQSPTASDPSGCPAAKTGVAWSCNLAGSATDPEGQAMTYSLGASAPSWASINGGVLSGTPTASGSVGVPYDISDGVNIISYTYNINIAVGAADALEGDDPVSIATLEDAGVSSAMTTALNSNTCGTTGDQSCLTAFNNQRSSTACSLAGGSSATTSQMEDYVECVVFETYTADASGVSTTPAAESAASGCGQSVNVPMPPMCGYSAWTCPITNLPTGWVNNGQTVSIPDSATTQNITLNVEMRLASWTNHLIKTVSQPVNVSAAISGASNGYKLYHGGQTGKSGASNRRWNVWQAWEYCQDIGGNLATISEAESSGVLGTATRVYGQKEGQTTKPAKPFWNASRYGTDYKAAKENGALRYIQSPGSYICTAMNRYTCGGNAATTKYFVCKDLPSCPAD
;
A
#
# COMPACT_ATOMS: atom_id res chain seq x y z
N MET A 1 61.57 86.21 10.89
CA MET A 1 60.20 85.83 11.31
C MET A 1 60.30 84.60 12.19
N LYS A 2 59.57 84.60 13.32
CA LYS A 2 59.49 83.54 14.35
C LYS A 2 59.44 82.14 13.72
N HIS A 3 60.40 81.23 13.94
CA HIS A 3 60.77 80.46 15.14
C HIS A 3 59.69 79.48 15.64
N ILE A 4 59.86 78.19 15.30
CA ILE A 4 59.40 77.05 16.11
C ILE A 4 60.59 76.11 16.33
N LYS A 5 60.69 75.68 17.58
CA LYS A 5 61.83 75.12 18.34
C LYS A 5 62.17 73.69 17.92
N GLN A 6 63.44 73.44 17.59
CA GLN A 6 64.48 72.81 18.45
C GLN A 6 64.29 71.31 18.70
N LEU A 7 65.16 70.52 18.08
CA LEU A 7 65.96 69.56 18.84
C LEU A 7 67.43 69.65 18.36
N LYS A 8 68.24 70.19 19.27
CA LYS A 8 69.71 70.21 19.39
C LYS A 8 70.23 68.75 19.56
N TYR A 9 71.47 68.31 19.35
CA TYR A 9 72.82 68.82 19.03
C TYR A 9 73.70 67.53 19.00
N ILE A 10 74.75 67.35 18.18
CA ILE A 10 76.21 67.51 18.46
C ILE A 10 76.87 66.43 17.57
N ALA A 11 77.66 66.78 16.55
CA ALA A 11 79.10 67.14 16.59
C ALA A 11 80.00 65.88 16.76
N LEU A 12 81.19 65.72 16.17
CA LEU A 12 82.16 66.61 15.51
C LEU A 12 83.14 65.66 14.78
N GLY A 13 83.58 65.92 13.54
CA GLY A 13 84.90 66.52 13.26
C GLY A 13 85.86 65.47 12.66
N SER A 14 86.94 65.76 11.94
CA SER A 14 87.46 66.95 11.26
C SER A 14 88.64 66.45 10.40
N ALA A 15 88.90 67.17 9.31
CA ALA A 15 89.98 66.95 8.35
C ALA A 15 91.41 67.19 8.91
N LEU A 16 92.42 66.69 8.18
CA LEU A 16 93.76 67.25 7.86
C LEU A 16 94.68 66.08 7.39
N PHE A 17 95.72 66.18 6.56
CA PHE A 17 96.20 67.08 5.50
C PHE A 17 97.54 66.47 4.96
N ALA A 18 97.80 66.58 3.65
CA ALA A 18 99.11 66.68 2.96
C ALA A 18 100.13 65.52 2.88
N GLY A 19 100.62 65.32 1.65
CA GLY A 19 101.94 64.74 1.34
C GLY A 19 102.10 64.35 -0.14
N PHE A 20 102.41 65.31 -1.02
CA PHE A 20 102.78 65.08 -2.43
C PHE A 20 104.22 64.55 -2.54
N HIS A 21 104.46 63.55 -3.40
CA HIS A 21 105.65 63.49 -4.28
C HIS A 21 105.34 62.68 -5.55
N LEU A 22 105.60 63.31 -6.70
CA LEU A 22 105.49 62.77 -8.05
C LEU A 22 106.74 61.94 -8.38
N ALA A 23 106.54 60.72 -8.87
CA ALA A 23 107.46 60.05 -9.78
C ALA A 23 106.61 59.46 -10.91
N ALA A 24 106.89 59.87 -12.13
CA ALA A 24 106.39 59.22 -13.33
C ALA A 24 107.47 58.26 -13.81
N ASP A 25 107.12 56.98 -13.94
CA ASP A 25 107.72 56.11 -14.95
C ASP A 25 106.66 55.15 -15.49
N ILE A 26 106.79 54.82 -16.76
CA ILE A 26 105.91 53.99 -17.58
C ILE A 26 106.26 52.50 -17.36
N GLU A 27 105.37 51.59 -17.81
CA GLU A 27 105.31 50.12 -17.57
C GLU A 27 104.75 49.73 -16.18
N GLU A 28 103.59 49.09 -16.06
CA GLU A 28 103.45 47.64 -16.28
C GLU A 28 101.95 47.23 -16.29
N ASP A 29 101.15 47.66 -17.28
CA ASP A 29 99.70 47.30 -17.28
C ASP A 29 99.12 46.97 -18.66
N ARG A 30 99.97 46.59 -19.63
CA ARG A 30 99.49 46.28 -20.99
C ARG A 30 99.92 44.95 -21.61
N THR A 31 100.63 44.07 -20.91
CA THR A 31 100.92 42.72 -21.46
C THR A 31 101.15 41.66 -20.38
N ASN A 32 100.12 41.23 -19.62
CA ASN A 32 100.09 39.82 -19.17
C ASN A 32 98.75 39.26 -18.63
N THR A 33 97.62 39.63 -19.21
CA THR A 33 96.41 38.80 -19.06
C THR A 33 95.75 38.57 -20.41
N ILE A 34 96.52 37.98 -21.32
CA ILE A 34 95.98 36.91 -22.16
C ILE A 34 95.69 35.75 -21.20
N GLY A 35 94.63 35.91 -20.40
CA GLY A 35 93.99 34.80 -19.74
C GLY A 35 93.33 33.97 -20.82
N SER A 36 93.48 32.66 -20.72
CA SER A 36 92.68 31.67 -21.42
C SER A 36 91.20 31.96 -21.21
N GLY A 37 90.64 32.84 -22.02
CA GLY A 37 89.23 33.12 -22.09
C GLY A 37 88.59 31.95 -22.79
N ASP A 38 87.97 31.09 -22.01
CA ASP A 38 86.95 30.17 -22.50
C ASP A 38 85.79 31.04 -23.03
N TRP A 39 85.64 31.13 -24.36
CA TRP A 39 84.64 31.99 -25.01
C TRP A 39 83.21 31.39 -24.99
N GLN A 40 82.92 30.45 -24.08
CA GLN A 40 81.61 29.81 -23.92
C GLN A 40 80.80 30.35 -22.73
N THR A 41 80.68 31.66 -22.55
CA THR A 41 80.02 32.23 -21.35
C THR A 41 78.54 32.61 -21.54
N GLY A 42 77.81 31.92 -22.43
CA GLY A 42 76.40 32.21 -22.73
C GLY A 42 75.42 31.18 -22.17
N LEU A 43 75.53 29.93 -22.63
CA LEU A 43 74.56 28.87 -22.35
C LEU A 43 74.78 28.20 -20.98
N ILE A 44 73.80 28.34 -20.10
CA ILE A 44 73.69 27.62 -18.83
C ILE A 44 72.56 26.61 -18.97
N THR A 45 72.89 25.32 -18.80
CA THR A 45 71.92 24.23 -18.75
C THR A 45 71.48 23.98 -17.30
N PRO A 46 70.23 23.56 -17.07
CA PRO A 46 69.71 23.38 -15.72
C PRO A 46 70.39 22.20 -15.01
N SER A 47 70.52 22.29 -13.69
CA SER A 47 70.83 21.13 -12.86
C SER A 47 69.57 20.29 -12.58
N ASP A 48 69.76 19.05 -12.13
CA ASP A 48 68.66 18.19 -11.68
C ASP A 48 67.87 18.89 -10.55
N SER A 49 68.55 19.49 -9.56
CA SER A 49 67.89 20.20 -8.45
C SER A 49 67.11 21.44 -8.87
N ASP A 50 67.60 22.20 -9.84
CA ASP A 50 66.89 23.37 -10.36
C ASP A 50 65.64 22.94 -11.13
N THR A 51 65.75 21.84 -11.87
CA THR A 51 64.62 21.29 -12.62
C THR A 51 63.57 20.69 -11.69
N ASP A 52 63.96 19.92 -10.67
CA ASP A 52 63.06 19.39 -9.65
C ASP A 52 62.31 20.53 -8.94
N SER A 53 63.02 21.61 -8.60
CA SER A 53 62.41 22.80 -7.98
C SER A 53 61.44 23.52 -8.91
N ALA A 54 61.75 23.58 -10.22
CA ALA A 54 60.90 24.24 -11.22
C ALA A 54 59.66 23.41 -11.59
N CYS A 55 59.78 22.08 -11.61
CA CYS A 55 58.75 21.17 -12.08
C CYS A 55 57.87 20.60 -10.98
N ASN A 56 58.39 20.44 -9.76
CA ASN A 56 57.69 19.91 -8.59
C ASN A 56 56.77 18.73 -8.96
N VAL A 57 57.35 17.72 -9.62
CA VAL A 57 56.56 16.62 -10.16
C VAL A 57 55.98 15.81 -9.02
N VAL A 58 54.67 15.54 -9.09
CA VAL A 58 53.99 14.60 -8.20
C VAL A 58 53.58 13.38 -9.02
N ALA A 59 53.81 12.20 -8.46
CA ALA A 59 53.58 10.91 -9.09
C ALA A 59 52.13 10.80 -9.63
N GLY A 60 51.99 10.67 -10.94
CA GLY A 60 50.71 10.49 -11.62
C GLY A 60 49.90 11.77 -11.84
N ILE A 61 50.33 12.92 -11.31
CA ILE A 61 49.67 14.21 -11.53
C ILE A 61 50.24 14.91 -12.78
N PRO A 62 49.39 15.51 -13.63
CA PRO A 62 49.84 16.38 -14.71
C PRO A 62 50.62 17.61 -14.19
N PHE A 63 51.80 17.85 -14.74
CA PHE A 63 52.62 19.03 -14.47
C PHE A 63 52.97 19.78 -15.76
N SER A 64 53.35 21.05 -15.62
CA SER A 64 53.89 21.86 -16.72
C SER A 64 54.86 22.88 -16.13
N CYS A 65 56.12 22.83 -16.57
CA CYS A 65 57.20 23.67 -16.07
C CYS A 65 58.12 24.13 -17.20
N THR A 66 58.82 25.23 -16.99
CA THR A 66 59.88 25.68 -17.89
C THR A 66 61.22 25.25 -17.32
N LEU A 67 62.01 24.52 -18.10
CA LEU A 67 63.36 24.12 -17.70
C LEU A 67 64.23 25.37 -17.52
N PRO A 68 64.95 25.53 -16.38
CA PRO A 68 65.66 26.76 -16.06
C PRO A 68 67.01 26.88 -16.79
N ALA A 69 66.96 26.97 -18.11
CA ALA A 69 68.11 27.26 -18.97
C ALA A 69 68.24 28.77 -19.27
N SER A 70 69.46 29.28 -19.47
CA SER A 70 69.70 30.68 -19.86
C SER A 70 70.82 30.81 -20.88
N GLY A 71 70.73 31.79 -21.79
CA GLY A 71 71.68 31.98 -22.90
C GLY A 71 72.42 33.33 -22.85
N GLY A 72 72.85 33.78 -21.67
CA GLY A 72 73.69 34.99 -21.53
C GLY A 72 73.09 36.29 -22.07
N GLY A 73 71.75 36.37 -22.22
CA GLY A 73 71.02 37.50 -22.80
C GLY A 73 70.17 37.15 -24.03
N GLY A 74 70.37 35.97 -24.64
CA GLY A 74 69.54 35.40 -25.72
C GLY A 74 68.51 34.37 -25.25
N SER A 75 67.58 33.98 -26.14
CA SER A 75 66.61 32.91 -25.88
C SER A 75 67.23 31.52 -26.08
N VAL A 76 66.94 30.58 -25.17
CA VAL A 76 67.32 29.18 -25.34
C VAL A 76 66.19 28.41 -26.00
N THR A 77 66.52 27.60 -27.00
CA THR A 77 65.62 26.62 -27.61
C THR A 77 65.94 25.22 -27.12
N CYS A 78 64.90 24.44 -26.85
CA CYS A 78 65.04 23.07 -26.39
C CYS A 78 64.52 22.08 -27.45
N SER A 79 65.27 21.02 -27.70
CA SER A 79 64.86 19.93 -28.58
C SER A 79 64.95 18.59 -27.84
N PRO A 80 63.91 17.74 -27.88
CA PRO A 80 63.95 16.44 -27.21
C PRO A 80 64.91 15.49 -27.94
N VAL A 81 65.81 14.85 -27.20
CA VAL A 81 66.65 13.75 -27.70
C VAL A 81 66.03 12.41 -27.32
N SER A 82 65.65 12.27 -26.04
CA SER A 82 64.94 11.11 -25.51
C SER A 82 63.98 11.58 -24.41
N ILE A 83 62.69 11.35 -24.60
CA ILE A 83 61.65 11.67 -23.60
C ILE A 83 60.75 10.45 -23.38
N PRO A 84 60.48 10.07 -22.11
CA PRO A 84 59.51 9.03 -21.78
C PRO A 84 58.11 9.30 -22.37
N GLY A 85 57.37 8.23 -22.63
CA GLY A 85 55.98 8.34 -23.06
C GLY A 85 55.11 9.05 -22.01
N GLY A 86 54.17 9.88 -22.47
CA GLY A 86 53.33 10.71 -21.58
C GLY A 86 53.91 12.08 -21.25
N LEU A 87 55.11 12.40 -21.75
CA LEU A 87 55.74 13.71 -21.63
C LEU A 87 55.87 14.39 -22.99
N THR A 88 55.92 15.73 -22.96
CA THR A 88 56.13 16.59 -24.12
C THR A 88 57.11 17.70 -23.76
N LEU A 89 57.96 18.06 -24.72
CA LEU A 89 58.89 19.18 -24.59
C LEU A 89 58.65 20.14 -25.75
N SER A 90 58.41 21.41 -25.45
CA SER A 90 58.31 22.47 -26.45
C SER A 90 59.67 23.11 -26.74
N SER A 91 59.76 23.79 -27.89
CA SER A 91 60.95 24.58 -28.26
C SER A 91 61.23 25.74 -27.30
N GLY A 92 60.24 26.17 -26.53
CA GLY A 92 60.39 27.16 -25.45
C GLY A 92 60.83 26.56 -24.12
N CYS A 93 61.38 25.33 -24.12
CA CYS A 93 61.83 24.62 -22.93
C CYS A 93 60.74 24.33 -21.90
N VAL A 94 59.47 24.30 -22.32
CA VAL A 94 58.36 23.86 -21.46
C VAL A 94 58.25 22.34 -21.53
N LEU A 95 58.49 21.68 -20.40
CA LEU A 95 58.26 20.25 -20.18
C LEU A 95 56.89 20.07 -19.52
N ALA A 96 56.03 19.25 -20.11
CA ALA A 96 54.69 18.99 -19.60
C ALA A 96 54.27 17.53 -19.80
N GLY A 97 53.47 17.00 -18.88
CA GLY A 97 52.97 15.63 -18.93
C GLY A 97 52.71 15.08 -17.53
N SER A 98 52.73 13.75 -17.37
CA SER A 98 52.59 13.08 -16.07
C SER A 98 53.48 11.84 -16.03
N SER A 99 54.10 11.56 -14.88
CA SER A 99 54.86 10.33 -14.65
C SER A 99 54.50 9.72 -13.29
N PRO A 100 54.26 8.41 -13.18
CA PRO A 100 53.95 7.76 -11.91
C PRO A 100 55.19 7.48 -11.04
N THR A 101 56.39 7.64 -11.58
CA THR A 101 57.67 7.38 -10.91
C THR A 101 58.72 8.40 -11.36
N ASP A 102 59.86 8.43 -10.68
CA ASP A 102 61.07 9.13 -11.13
C ASP A 102 61.40 8.77 -12.59
N PHE A 103 61.95 9.73 -13.32
CA PHE A 103 62.26 9.58 -14.74
C PHE A 103 63.43 10.49 -15.15
N SER A 104 63.97 10.22 -16.35
CA SER A 104 64.99 11.07 -16.96
C SER A 104 64.58 11.51 -18.36
N VAL A 105 65.03 12.70 -18.75
CA VAL A 105 64.89 13.25 -20.10
C VAL A 105 66.24 13.66 -20.64
N ASP A 106 66.51 13.37 -21.90
CA ASP A 106 67.66 13.90 -22.62
C ASP A 106 67.20 15.06 -23.49
N VAL A 107 67.72 16.25 -23.20
CA VAL A 107 67.34 17.51 -23.85
C VAL A 107 68.57 18.16 -24.46
N GLN A 108 68.47 18.57 -25.72
CA GLN A 108 69.43 19.45 -26.36
C GLN A 108 69.03 20.91 -26.15
N PHE A 109 69.95 21.71 -25.65
CA PHE A 109 69.81 23.14 -25.42
C PHE A 109 70.65 23.91 -26.43
N ASP A 110 70.06 24.91 -27.07
CA ASP A 110 70.71 25.74 -28.09
C ASP A 110 70.33 27.22 -27.88
N ASP A 111 71.33 28.08 -27.65
CA ASP A 111 71.15 29.54 -27.54
C ASP A 111 71.33 30.28 -28.87
N GLY A 112 71.59 29.56 -29.97
CA GLY A 112 71.82 30.09 -31.31
C GLY A 112 73.18 30.78 -31.48
N VAL A 113 74.05 30.73 -30.48
CA VAL A 113 75.38 31.38 -30.48
C VAL A 113 76.48 30.35 -30.27
N SER A 114 76.32 29.48 -29.29
CA SER A 114 77.26 28.40 -28.93
C SER A 114 76.82 27.05 -29.50
N ASP A 115 77.73 26.07 -29.51
CA ASP A 115 77.38 24.71 -29.93
C ASP A 115 76.29 24.13 -29.00
N PRO A 116 75.24 23.47 -29.53
CA PRO A 116 74.18 22.90 -28.72
C PRO A 116 74.69 21.88 -27.70
N VAL A 117 74.20 21.97 -26.47
CA VAL A 117 74.59 21.08 -25.37
C VAL A 117 73.46 20.10 -25.06
N THR A 118 73.74 18.80 -25.14
CA THR A 118 72.81 17.76 -24.67
C THR A 118 73.05 17.47 -23.20
N LYS A 119 71.98 17.50 -22.40
CA LYS A 119 71.99 17.21 -20.98
C LYS A 119 70.92 16.18 -20.64
N THR A 120 71.31 15.16 -19.89
CA THR A 120 70.38 14.29 -19.17
C THR A 120 69.95 15.00 -17.90
N ILE A 121 68.64 15.11 -17.71
CA ILE A 121 68.02 15.68 -16.52
C ILE A 121 67.25 14.56 -15.83
N ASN A 122 67.56 14.32 -14.56
CA ASN A 122 66.81 13.38 -13.73
C ASN A 122 65.80 14.17 -12.90
N LEU A 123 64.52 13.77 -12.99
CA LEU A 123 63.45 14.35 -12.18
C LEU A 123 62.93 13.35 -11.17
N THR A 124 62.72 13.83 -9.95
CA THR A 124 62.11 13.07 -8.85
C THR A 124 60.61 13.30 -8.85
N ALA A 125 59.82 12.23 -8.83
CA ALA A 125 58.38 12.31 -8.64
C ALA A 125 58.05 12.17 -7.16
N GLY A 126 57.63 13.26 -6.52
CA GLY A 126 57.12 13.25 -5.15
C GLY A 126 55.90 12.33 -5.02
N PRO A 127 55.64 11.73 -3.85
CA PRO A 127 54.49 10.85 -3.67
C PRO A 127 53.19 11.63 -3.79
N ASN A 128 52.22 11.09 -4.52
CA ASN A 128 50.83 11.54 -4.43
C ASN A 128 50.24 11.03 -3.11
N GLN A 129 49.82 11.93 -2.23
CA GLN A 129 49.31 11.54 -0.92
C GLN A 129 47.86 11.06 -1.04
N SER A 130 47.43 10.15 -0.17
CA SER A 130 46.02 9.78 -0.12
C SER A 130 45.18 10.97 0.36
N PRO A 131 43.95 11.14 -0.14
CA PRO A 131 43.02 12.08 0.46
C PRO A 131 42.71 11.70 1.91
N THR A 132 42.21 12.67 2.66
CA THR A 132 41.75 12.49 4.05
C THR A 132 40.27 12.79 4.12
N ALA A 133 39.55 12.10 5.00
CA ALA A 133 38.10 12.18 5.10
C ALA A 133 37.61 12.39 6.54
N SER A 134 36.44 13.00 6.67
CA SER A 134 35.72 13.26 7.91
C SER A 134 34.21 13.21 7.65
N ASP A 135 33.41 13.27 8.72
CA ASP A 135 31.96 13.29 8.57
C ASP A 135 31.50 14.57 7.85
N PRO A 136 30.57 14.45 6.87
CA PRO A 136 29.98 15.62 6.24
C PRO A 136 29.24 16.47 7.28
N SER A 137 29.36 17.79 7.15
CA SER A 137 28.72 18.75 8.05
C SER A 137 27.44 19.33 7.42
N GLY A 138 26.48 19.70 8.27
CA GLY A 138 25.23 20.33 7.81
C GLY A 138 24.24 19.38 7.13
N CYS A 139 24.41 18.07 7.24
CA CYS A 139 23.39 17.10 6.79
C CYS A 139 22.08 17.29 7.58
N PRO A 140 20.91 17.32 6.93
CA PRO A 140 19.62 17.20 7.61
C PRO A 140 19.50 15.89 8.39
N ALA A 141 18.62 15.82 9.38
CA ALA A 141 18.30 14.56 10.05
C ALA A 141 17.58 13.61 9.08
N ALA A 142 18.03 12.36 9.00
CA ALA A 142 17.41 11.34 8.17
C ALA A 142 16.22 10.70 8.89
N LYS A 143 15.15 10.39 8.15
CA LYS A 143 13.96 9.72 8.67
C LYS A 143 13.52 8.59 7.74
N THR A 144 12.89 7.54 8.26
CA THR A 144 12.35 6.45 7.45
C THR A 144 11.21 6.91 6.54
N GLY A 145 11.17 6.42 5.30
CA GLY A 145 10.14 6.75 4.32
C GLY A 145 10.20 8.17 3.75
N VAL A 146 11.12 9.03 4.21
CA VAL A 146 11.28 10.41 3.76
C VAL A 146 12.52 10.54 2.89
N ALA A 147 12.41 11.23 1.74
CA ALA A 147 13.55 11.51 0.89
C ALA A 147 14.60 12.36 1.63
N TRP A 148 15.86 11.94 1.58
CA TRP A 148 16.96 12.57 2.30
C TRP A 148 18.16 12.77 1.39
N SER A 149 18.92 13.84 1.62
CA SER A 149 20.17 14.13 0.91
C SER A 149 21.16 14.86 1.81
N CYS A 150 22.45 14.54 1.68
CA CYS A 150 23.54 15.28 2.26
C CYS A 150 24.67 15.55 1.24
N ASN A 151 25.22 16.76 1.29
CA ASN A 151 26.38 17.14 0.50
C ASN A 151 27.67 16.66 1.18
N LEU A 152 28.49 15.91 0.44
CA LEU A 152 29.81 15.44 0.84
C LEU A 152 30.91 16.48 0.57
N ALA A 153 30.58 17.63 -0.02
CA ALA A 153 31.55 18.70 -0.23
C ALA A 153 32.20 19.11 1.11
N GLY A 154 33.53 19.16 1.13
CA GLY A 154 34.30 19.47 2.33
C GLY A 154 34.40 18.34 3.35
N SER A 155 33.81 17.16 3.09
CA SER A 155 34.04 15.95 3.89
C SER A 155 35.38 15.28 3.59
N ALA A 156 36.07 15.73 2.54
CA ALA A 156 37.39 15.26 2.16
C ALA A 156 38.33 16.40 1.76
N THR A 157 39.61 16.21 2.02
CA THR A 157 40.69 17.13 1.63
C THR A 157 41.86 16.37 1.04
N ASP A 158 42.48 16.96 0.03
CA ASP A 158 43.62 16.41 -0.69
C ASP A 158 44.84 17.32 -0.53
N PRO A 159 46.02 16.80 -0.13
CA PRO A 159 47.20 17.62 0.11
C PRO A 159 47.74 18.34 -1.13
N GLU A 160 47.56 17.77 -2.31
CA GLU A 160 48.03 18.29 -3.59
C GLU A 160 46.98 19.12 -4.35
N GLY A 161 45.73 19.11 -3.87
CA GLY A 161 44.63 19.95 -4.37
C GLY A 161 43.86 19.34 -5.53
N GLN A 162 43.95 18.02 -5.74
CA GLN A 162 43.14 17.32 -6.74
C GLN A 162 41.64 17.41 -6.44
N ALA A 163 40.84 17.27 -7.50
CA ALA A 163 39.39 17.20 -7.37
C ALA A 163 38.97 15.81 -6.88
N MET A 164 38.12 15.76 -5.86
CA MET A 164 37.62 14.50 -5.31
C MET A 164 36.41 13.98 -6.10
N THR A 165 36.38 12.67 -6.28
CA THR A 165 35.24 11.92 -6.81
C THR A 165 34.76 10.91 -5.77
N TYR A 166 33.44 10.67 -5.74
CA TYR A 166 32.80 9.85 -4.72
C TYR A 166 32.00 8.73 -5.39
N SER A 167 32.08 7.52 -4.84
CA SER A 167 31.28 6.37 -5.28
C SER A 167 30.83 5.54 -4.09
N LEU A 168 29.65 4.92 -4.17
CA LEU A 168 29.19 4.05 -3.09
C LEU A 168 30.07 2.82 -2.92
N GLY A 169 30.33 2.46 -1.67
CA GLY A 169 31.01 1.22 -1.32
C GLY A 169 30.10 0.01 -1.49
N ALA A 170 30.71 -1.17 -1.66
CA ALA A 170 29.99 -2.40 -1.98
C ALA A 170 28.92 -2.85 -0.96
N SER A 171 29.04 -2.42 0.31
CA SER A 171 28.08 -2.72 1.38
C SER A 171 27.19 -1.54 1.77
N ALA A 172 27.03 -0.56 0.86
CA ALA A 172 26.10 0.53 1.07
C ALA A 172 24.65 0.04 1.18
N PRO A 173 23.81 0.67 2.02
CA PRO A 173 22.39 0.37 2.06
C PRO A 173 21.75 0.53 0.67
N SER A 174 20.80 -0.35 0.33
CA SER A 174 20.14 -0.35 -0.99
C SER A 174 19.38 0.93 -1.31
N TRP A 175 19.01 1.71 -0.30
CA TRP A 175 18.36 3.01 -0.47
C TRP A 175 19.33 4.13 -0.84
N ALA A 176 20.63 3.98 -0.57
CA ALA A 176 21.62 5.03 -0.74
C ALA A 176 22.07 5.15 -2.22
N SER A 177 22.37 6.37 -2.63
CA SER A 177 22.90 6.73 -3.96
C SER A 177 23.90 7.87 -3.82
N ILE A 178 24.95 7.88 -4.63
CA ILE A 178 25.86 9.03 -4.76
C ILE A 178 25.80 9.54 -6.20
N ASN A 179 25.56 10.83 -6.36
CA ASN A 179 25.66 11.52 -7.64
C ASN A 179 26.56 12.75 -7.48
N GLY A 180 27.73 12.73 -8.13
CA GLY A 180 28.78 13.72 -7.94
C GLY A 180 29.30 13.69 -6.50
N GLY A 181 28.93 14.69 -5.72
CA GLY A 181 29.27 14.81 -4.29
C GLY A 181 28.06 14.79 -3.36
N VAL A 182 26.87 14.38 -3.84
CA VAL A 182 25.65 14.33 -3.01
C VAL A 182 25.29 12.88 -2.73
N LEU A 183 25.24 12.53 -1.44
CA LEU A 183 24.67 11.28 -0.95
C LEU A 183 23.17 11.46 -0.75
N SER A 184 22.33 10.61 -1.34
CA SER A 184 20.86 10.73 -1.29
C SER A 184 20.14 9.39 -1.23
N GLY A 185 18.88 9.40 -0.79
CA GLY A 185 17.99 8.25 -0.85
C GLY A 185 16.83 8.32 0.15
N THR A 186 16.08 7.22 0.27
CA THR A 186 14.92 7.12 1.18
C THR A 186 15.11 5.92 2.11
N PRO A 187 15.56 6.11 3.36
CA PRO A 187 15.79 5.02 4.30
C PRO A 187 14.51 4.24 4.61
N THR A 188 14.63 2.92 4.78
CA THR A 188 13.47 2.03 5.01
C THR A 188 13.35 1.51 6.45
N ALA A 189 14.38 1.71 7.28
CA ALA A 189 14.42 1.25 8.67
C ALA A 189 15.14 2.28 9.55
N SER A 190 14.65 2.47 10.76
CA SER A 190 15.22 3.40 11.72
C SER A 190 16.42 2.79 12.45
N GLY A 191 17.21 3.64 13.10
CA GLY A 191 18.41 3.27 13.82
C GLY A 191 19.69 3.79 13.16
N SER A 192 20.83 3.40 13.74
CA SER A 192 22.14 3.79 13.24
C SER A 192 22.56 2.90 12.07
N VAL A 193 22.94 3.53 10.95
CA VAL A 193 23.42 2.84 9.75
C VAL A 193 24.73 3.46 9.27
N GLY A 194 25.72 2.62 8.96
CA GLY A 194 26.94 3.04 8.29
C GLY A 194 26.75 3.03 6.78
N VAL A 195 27.02 4.15 6.11
CA VAL A 195 27.05 4.25 4.65
C VAL A 195 28.51 4.34 4.19
N PRO A 196 29.11 3.23 3.72
CA PRO A 196 30.44 3.26 3.13
C PRO A 196 30.42 3.90 1.75
N TYR A 197 31.40 4.75 1.49
CA TYR A 197 31.69 5.31 0.17
C TYR A 197 33.20 5.46 -0.03
N ASP A 198 33.62 5.35 -1.28
CA ASP A 198 34.99 5.52 -1.71
C ASP A 198 35.21 6.94 -2.21
N ILE A 199 36.40 7.47 -1.95
CA ILE A 199 36.83 8.83 -2.29
C ILE A 199 38.12 8.70 -3.08
N SER A 200 38.14 9.24 -4.29
CA SER A 200 39.31 9.22 -5.18
C SER A 200 39.74 10.61 -5.61
N ASP A 201 41.05 10.83 -5.57
CA ASP A 201 41.75 12.00 -6.11
C ASP A 201 42.16 11.84 -7.60
N GLY A 202 41.73 10.74 -8.23
CA GLY A 202 42.11 10.33 -9.58
C GLY A 202 43.31 9.37 -9.66
N VAL A 203 44.03 9.15 -8.56
CA VAL A 203 45.22 8.28 -8.46
C VAL A 203 45.08 7.31 -7.28
N ASN A 204 44.89 7.82 -6.07
CA ASN A 204 44.62 7.09 -4.85
C ASN A 204 43.10 6.97 -4.60
N ILE A 205 42.74 5.96 -3.81
CA ILE A 205 41.37 5.74 -3.34
C ILE A 205 41.41 5.39 -1.85
N ILE A 206 40.54 6.02 -1.07
CA ILE A 206 40.27 5.64 0.32
C ILE A 206 38.79 5.27 0.49
N SER A 207 38.49 4.43 1.48
CA SER A 207 37.11 4.14 1.88
C SER A 207 36.78 4.85 3.19
N TYR A 208 35.63 5.50 3.25
CA TYR A 208 35.10 6.15 4.44
C TYR A 208 33.69 5.65 4.74
N THR A 209 33.31 5.53 6.02
CA THR A 209 31.95 5.14 6.43
C THR A 209 31.31 6.27 7.22
N TYR A 210 30.26 6.87 6.66
CA TYR A 210 29.47 7.88 7.37
C TYR A 210 28.35 7.20 8.15
N ASN A 211 28.35 7.35 9.47
CA ASN A 211 27.30 6.79 10.34
C ASN A 211 26.15 7.77 10.47
N ILE A 212 24.98 7.36 9.99
CA ILE A 212 23.75 8.15 9.98
C ILE A 212 22.81 7.56 11.03
N ASN A 213 22.30 8.40 11.92
CA ASN A 213 21.19 8.03 12.81
C ASN A 213 19.87 8.35 12.12
N ILE A 214 19.15 7.32 11.68
CA ILE A 214 17.84 7.46 11.04
C ILE A 214 16.76 7.41 12.11
N ALA A 215 15.94 8.46 12.20
CA ALA A 215 14.76 8.48 13.06
C ALA A 215 13.56 7.82 12.36
N VAL A 216 12.56 7.44 13.16
CA VAL A 216 11.26 7.01 12.62
C VAL A 216 10.61 8.19 11.91
N GLY A 217 10.18 8.01 10.66
CA GLY A 217 9.60 9.06 9.82
C GLY A 217 8.13 8.85 9.45
N ALA A 218 7.47 7.83 9.98
CA ALA A 218 6.07 7.54 9.63
C ALA A 218 5.12 8.72 9.88
N ALA A 219 5.30 9.46 10.98
CA ALA A 219 4.48 10.61 11.29
C ALA A 219 4.63 11.75 10.25
N ASP A 220 5.87 12.07 9.87
CA ASP A 220 6.13 13.05 8.79
C ASP A 220 5.57 12.57 7.46
N ALA A 221 5.75 11.29 7.15
CA ALA A 221 5.23 10.70 5.93
C ALA A 221 3.69 10.72 5.90
N LEU A 222 3.03 10.52 7.04
CA LEU A 222 1.58 10.59 7.20
C LEU A 222 1.04 12.02 7.04
N GLU A 223 1.76 13.04 7.53
CA GLU A 223 1.40 14.46 7.31
C GLU A 223 1.70 14.94 5.88
N GLY A 224 2.72 14.37 5.24
CA GLY A 224 3.13 14.73 3.90
C GLY A 224 2.30 14.08 2.80
N ASP A 225 2.54 14.53 1.56
CA ASP A 225 1.91 13.99 0.36
C ASP A 225 2.60 12.70 -0.14
N ASP A 226 3.81 12.42 0.34
CA ASP A 226 4.58 11.25 -0.07
C ASP A 226 3.90 9.94 0.36
N PRO A 227 3.84 8.91 -0.50
CA PRO A 227 3.14 7.67 -0.20
C PRO A 227 3.79 6.93 0.98
N VAL A 228 2.96 6.49 1.92
CA VAL A 228 3.40 5.69 3.07
C VAL A 228 3.46 4.21 2.68
N SER A 229 4.43 3.49 3.24
CA SER A 229 4.61 2.05 3.04
C SER A 229 4.29 1.25 4.32
N ILE A 230 3.97 -0.04 4.18
CA ILE A 230 3.80 -0.93 5.34
C ILE A 230 5.06 -0.96 6.20
N ALA A 231 6.25 -1.05 5.59
CA ALA A 231 7.52 -1.10 6.32
C ALA A 231 7.73 0.15 7.18
N THR A 232 7.35 1.33 6.69
CA THR A 232 7.45 2.59 7.45
C THR A 232 6.50 2.59 8.66
N LEU A 233 5.29 2.05 8.52
CA LEU A 233 4.34 1.93 9.64
C LEU A 233 4.80 0.90 10.67
N GLU A 234 5.33 -0.23 10.23
CA GLU A 234 5.90 -1.28 11.09
C GLU A 234 7.10 -0.75 11.89
N ASP A 235 7.99 0.00 11.25
CA ASP A 235 9.13 0.68 11.90
C ASP A 235 8.67 1.68 12.98
N ALA A 236 7.50 2.29 12.78
CA ALA A 236 6.86 3.18 13.76
C ALA A 236 6.06 2.46 14.86
N GLY A 237 6.04 1.12 14.83
CA GLY A 237 5.39 0.28 15.81
C GLY A 237 3.88 0.16 15.65
N VAL A 238 3.30 0.59 14.52
CA VAL A 238 1.88 0.39 14.21
C VAL A 238 1.55 -1.10 14.27
N SER A 239 0.41 -1.45 14.86
CA SER A 239 0.07 -2.84 15.16
C SER A 239 0.01 -3.71 13.91
N SER A 240 0.39 -4.98 14.06
CA SER A 240 0.35 -5.96 12.97
C SER A 240 -1.06 -6.21 12.44
N ALA A 241 -2.10 -6.04 13.27
CA ALA A 241 -3.49 -6.11 12.84
C ALA A 241 -3.81 -5.01 11.82
N MET A 242 -3.39 -3.77 12.13
CA MET A 242 -3.55 -2.60 11.27
C MET A 242 -2.78 -2.75 9.95
N THR A 243 -1.49 -3.10 10.04
CA THR A 243 -0.66 -3.25 8.84
C THR A 243 -1.12 -4.40 7.95
N THR A 244 -1.61 -5.50 8.54
CA THR A 244 -2.23 -6.61 7.79
C THR A 244 -3.51 -6.16 7.09
N ALA A 245 -4.37 -5.39 7.75
CA ALA A 245 -5.59 -4.87 7.16
C ALA A 245 -5.29 -3.92 5.98
N LEU A 246 -4.32 -3.02 6.12
CA LEU A 246 -3.85 -2.13 5.04
C LEU A 246 -3.20 -2.90 3.88
N ASN A 247 -2.46 -3.97 4.17
CA ASN A 247 -1.82 -4.78 3.14
C ASN A 247 -2.79 -5.72 2.39
N SER A 248 -4.07 -5.74 2.79
CA SER A 248 -5.10 -6.52 2.10
C SER A 248 -5.59 -5.84 0.81
N ASN A 249 -6.09 -6.65 -0.13
CA ASN A 249 -6.74 -6.18 -1.35
C ASN A 249 -8.25 -6.25 -1.22
N THR A 250 -8.81 -5.54 -0.23
CA THR A 250 -10.23 -5.62 0.11
C THR A 250 -10.96 -4.27 0.04
N CYS A 251 -10.25 -3.22 -0.37
CA CYS A 251 -10.78 -1.86 -0.44
C CYS A 251 -11.41 -1.55 -1.81
N GLY A 252 -12.07 -0.38 -1.89
CA GLY A 252 -12.72 0.12 -3.09
C GLY A 252 -14.09 -0.50 -3.35
N THR A 253 -14.85 0.10 -4.26
CA THR A 253 -16.23 -0.31 -4.60
C THR A 253 -16.38 -1.76 -5.11
N THR A 254 -15.31 -2.36 -5.63
CA THR A 254 -15.28 -3.76 -6.08
C THR A 254 -14.61 -4.70 -5.10
N GLY A 255 -14.12 -4.21 -3.96
CA GLY A 255 -13.51 -5.04 -2.92
C GLY A 255 -12.21 -5.75 -3.32
N ASP A 256 -11.52 -5.28 -4.37
CA ASP A 256 -10.29 -5.88 -4.91
C ASP A 256 -9.10 -4.89 -4.91
N GLN A 257 -9.31 -3.65 -4.46
CA GLN A 257 -8.24 -2.63 -4.42
C GLN A 257 -7.35 -2.85 -3.19
N SER A 258 -6.05 -2.62 -3.36
CA SER A 258 -5.11 -2.50 -2.24
C SER A 258 -5.57 -1.42 -1.27
N CYS A 259 -5.75 -1.80 0.00
CA CYS A 259 -6.17 -0.87 1.05
C CYS A 259 -5.12 0.20 1.35
N LEU A 260 -3.83 -0.13 1.29
CA LEU A 260 -2.75 0.84 1.39
C LEU A 260 -2.80 1.85 0.24
N THR A 261 -3.11 1.40 -0.97
CA THR A 261 -3.25 2.30 -2.13
C THR A 261 -4.45 3.22 -1.97
N ALA A 262 -5.60 2.68 -1.54
CA ALA A 262 -6.79 3.46 -1.28
C ALA A 262 -6.55 4.51 -0.18
N PHE A 263 -5.91 4.11 0.92
CA PHE A 263 -5.47 4.98 2.00
C PHE A 263 -4.56 6.12 1.48
N ASN A 264 -3.48 5.78 0.77
CA ASN A 264 -2.54 6.78 0.25
C ASN A 264 -3.20 7.79 -0.69
N ASN A 265 -4.16 7.34 -1.51
CA ASN A 265 -4.92 8.23 -2.39
C ASN A 265 -5.87 9.15 -1.61
N GLN A 266 -6.52 8.62 -0.57
CA GLN A 266 -7.51 9.37 0.20
C GLN A 266 -6.90 10.46 1.09
N ARG A 267 -5.66 10.27 1.59
CA ARG A 267 -5.00 11.20 2.54
C ARG A 267 -4.98 12.67 2.09
N SER A 268 -4.90 12.94 0.80
CA SER A 268 -4.89 14.32 0.27
C SER A 268 -6.25 15.04 0.37
N SER A 269 -7.34 14.30 0.58
CA SER A 269 -8.73 14.80 0.56
C SER A 269 -9.53 14.43 1.80
N THR A 270 -8.89 13.80 2.77
CA THR A 270 -9.51 13.37 4.03
C THR A 270 -9.82 14.54 4.95
N ALA A 271 -10.86 14.44 5.77
CA ALA A 271 -11.11 15.39 6.85
C ALA A 271 -10.39 14.99 8.16
N CYS A 272 -9.78 13.80 8.20
CA CYS A 272 -9.01 13.31 9.33
C CYS A 272 -7.71 14.13 9.52
N SER A 273 -7.35 14.38 10.77
CA SER A 273 -6.10 15.08 11.13
C SER A 273 -5.21 14.21 12.00
N LEU A 274 -3.91 14.16 11.71
CA LEU A 274 -2.95 13.44 12.53
C LEU A 274 -2.68 14.21 13.83
N ALA A 275 -3.18 13.71 14.96
CA ALA A 275 -2.92 14.31 16.25
C ALA A 275 -1.42 14.20 16.61
N GLY A 276 -0.81 15.31 17.05
CA GLY A 276 0.63 15.36 17.34
C GLY A 276 1.53 15.62 16.13
N GLY A 277 0.95 15.62 14.93
CA GLY A 277 1.64 15.91 13.68
C GLY A 277 2.91 15.09 13.46
N SER A 278 4.00 15.72 13.04
CA SER A 278 5.30 15.07 12.84
C SER A 278 5.89 14.38 14.09
N SER A 279 5.31 14.61 15.27
CA SER A 279 5.67 13.96 16.54
C SER A 279 4.59 13.02 17.06
N ALA A 280 3.67 12.58 16.19
CA ALA A 280 2.59 11.67 16.55
C ALA A 280 3.12 10.37 17.17
N THR A 281 2.46 9.94 18.24
CA THR A 281 2.68 8.63 18.86
C THR A 281 2.09 7.52 17.98
N THR A 282 2.51 6.28 18.22
CA THR A 282 1.95 5.10 17.54
C THR A 282 0.43 5.04 17.60
N SER A 283 -0.17 5.28 18.77
CA SER A 283 -1.63 5.30 18.93
C SER A 283 -2.29 6.40 18.10
N GLN A 284 -1.69 7.59 18.02
CA GLN A 284 -2.24 8.69 17.21
C GLN A 284 -2.14 8.40 15.71
N MET A 285 -1.08 7.70 15.28
CA MET A 285 -0.97 7.24 13.90
C MET A 285 -2.02 6.17 13.58
N GLU A 286 -2.28 5.23 14.50
CA GLU A 286 -3.36 4.24 14.34
C GLU A 286 -4.73 4.90 14.23
N ASP A 287 -5.06 5.83 15.13
CA ASP A 287 -6.32 6.58 15.09
C ASP A 287 -6.50 7.34 13.76
N TYR A 288 -5.42 7.95 13.25
CA TYR A 288 -5.44 8.64 11.96
C TYR A 288 -5.66 7.67 10.80
N VAL A 289 -4.93 6.56 10.77
CA VAL A 289 -5.08 5.53 9.73
C VAL A 289 -6.51 4.98 9.71
N GLU A 290 -7.08 4.63 10.87
CA GLU A 290 -8.47 4.17 10.98
C GLU A 290 -9.44 5.21 10.43
N CYS A 291 -9.30 6.47 10.84
CA CYS A 291 -10.16 7.55 10.39
C CYS A 291 -10.19 7.67 8.86
N VAL A 292 -9.02 7.72 8.20
CA VAL A 292 -8.93 7.87 6.73
C VAL A 292 -9.53 6.65 6.01
N VAL A 293 -9.28 5.45 6.54
CA VAL A 293 -9.84 4.22 5.97
C VAL A 293 -11.36 4.18 6.13
N PHE A 294 -11.90 4.61 7.27
CA PHE A 294 -13.35 4.69 7.47
C PHE A 294 -14.01 5.71 6.55
N GLU A 295 -13.38 6.87 6.30
CA GLU A 295 -13.86 7.81 5.29
C GLU A 295 -13.91 7.18 3.90
N THR A 296 -12.86 6.44 3.51
CA THR A 296 -12.79 5.73 2.23
C THR A 296 -13.96 4.75 2.07
N TYR A 297 -14.16 3.87 3.05
CA TYR A 297 -15.26 2.90 3.02
C TYR A 297 -16.64 3.55 3.14
N THR A 298 -16.75 4.67 3.86
CA THR A 298 -18.00 5.45 3.93
C THR A 298 -18.34 6.06 2.57
N ALA A 299 -17.35 6.55 1.83
CA ALA A 299 -17.53 7.04 0.47
C ALA A 299 -17.97 5.90 -0.46
N ASP A 300 -17.35 4.73 -0.39
CA ASP A 300 -17.77 3.54 -1.16
C ASP A 300 -19.21 3.10 -0.83
N ALA A 301 -19.61 3.16 0.45
CA ALA A 301 -20.95 2.78 0.90
C ALA A 301 -22.01 3.88 0.69
N SER A 302 -21.63 5.08 0.23
CA SER A 302 -22.54 6.22 0.12
C SER A 302 -23.71 5.97 -0.83
N GLY A 303 -23.47 5.25 -1.93
CA GLY A 303 -24.48 4.91 -2.94
C GLY A 303 -25.49 3.83 -2.53
N VAL A 304 -25.26 3.13 -1.41
CA VAL A 304 -26.20 2.12 -0.90
C VAL A 304 -27.43 2.79 -0.30
N SER A 305 -28.65 2.41 -0.71
CA SER A 305 -29.87 2.94 -0.10
C SER A 305 -29.95 2.60 1.39
N THR A 306 -30.32 3.57 2.23
CA THR A 306 -30.61 3.35 3.66
C THR A 306 -31.96 2.70 3.89
N THR A 307 -32.88 2.79 2.93
CA THR A 307 -34.24 2.23 3.00
C THR A 307 -34.61 1.63 1.65
N PRO A 308 -34.16 0.39 1.37
CA PRO A 308 -34.53 -0.34 0.16
C PRO A 308 -36.03 -0.64 0.11
N ALA A 309 -36.49 -1.13 -1.04
CA ALA A 309 -37.88 -1.54 -1.22
C ALA A 309 -38.29 -2.59 -0.18
N ALA A 310 -39.55 -2.52 0.26
CA ALA A 310 -40.07 -3.45 1.25
C ALA A 310 -40.13 -4.87 0.70
N GLU A 311 -39.67 -5.83 1.50
CA GLU A 311 -39.78 -7.25 1.20
C GLU A 311 -41.02 -7.85 1.85
N SER A 312 -41.64 -8.83 1.21
CA SER A 312 -42.86 -9.46 1.72
C SER A 312 -42.69 -10.97 1.83
N ALA A 313 -43.06 -11.51 2.99
CA ALA A 313 -43.11 -12.95 3.18
C ALA A 313 -44.36 -13.54 2.51
N ALA A 314 -44.22 -14.74 1.96
CA ALA A 314 -45.33 -15.48 1.40
C ALA A 314 -46.34 -15.90 2.50
N SER A 315 -47.56 -16.24 2.10
CA SER A 315 -48.61 -16.70 3.01
C SER A 315 -48.41 -18.19 3.38
N GLY A 316 -48.49 -18.53 4.68
CA GLY A 316 -48.42 -19.92 5.16
C GLY A 316 -47.62 -20.05 6.47
N CYS A 317 -47.41 -21.30 6.92
CA CYS A 317 -46.56 -21.61 8.09
C CYS A 317 -45.10 -21.80 7.69
N GLY A 318 -44.18 -21.59 8.63
CA GLY A 318 -42.74 -21.81 8.44
C GLY A 318 -42.14 -20.96 7.33
N GLN A 319 -42.73 -19.80 7.05
CA GLN A 319 -42.30 -18.92 5.96
C GLN A 319 -41.03 -18.18 6.34
N SER A 320 -40.25 -17.83 5.32
CA SER A 320 -39.09 -16.97 5.46
C SER A 320 -39.21 -15.79 4.51
N VAL A 321 -38.50 -14.72 4.86
CA VAL A 321 -38.32 -13.57 3.97
C VAL A 321 -36.86 -13.49 3.55
N ASN A 322 -36.65 -13.15 2.27
CA ASN A 322 -35.32 -12.84 1.77
C ASN A 322 -34.96 -11.41 2.19
N VAL A 323 -33.74 -11.22 2.68
CA VAL A 323 -33.20 -9.90 3.02
C VAL A 323 -32.13 -9.55 2.00
N PRO A 324 -32.42 -8.67 1.02
CA PRO A 324 -31.45 -8.25 0.02
C PRO A 324 -30.19 -7.68 0.69
N MET A 325 -29.06 -8.30 0.39
CA MET A 325 -27.77 -7.83 0.88
C MET A 325 -27.27 -6.69 -0.01
N PRO A 326 -26.77 -5.58 0.56
CA PRO A 326 -26.02 -4.59 -0.21
C PRO A 326 -24.89 -5.24 -1.01
N PRO A 327 -24.55 -4.75 -2.22
CA PRO A 327 -23.51 -5.35 -3.06
C PRO A 327 -22.16 -5.53 -2.34
N MET A 328 -21.82 -4.57 -1.47
CA MET A 328 -20.60 -4.56 -0.66
C MET A 328 -20.45 -5.79 0.24
N CYS A 329 -21.56 -6.36 0.70
CA CYS A 329 -21.59 -7.55 1.54
C CYS A 329 -21.15 -8.84 0.82
N GLY A 330 -20.95 -8.78 -0.50
CA GLY A 330 -20.37 -9.87 -1.27
C GLY A 330 -18.83 -9.95 -1.16
N TYR A 331 -18.18 -8.91 -0.64
CA TYR A 331 -16.73 -8.85 -0.51
C TYR A 331 -16.26 -9.24 0.89
N SER A 332 -15.09 -9.87 0.98
CA SER A 332 -14.52 -10.35 2.25
C SER A 332 -14.15 -9.24 3.24
N ALA A 333 -14.03 -7.99 2.77
CA ALA A 333 -13.83 -6.81 3.62
C ALA A 333 -15.01 -6.59 4.59
N TRP A 334 -16.21 -7.03 4.21
CA TRP A 334 -17.45 -6.67 4.86
C TRP A 334 -18.06 -7.84 5.63
N THR A 335 -18.49 -7.56 6.84
CA THR A 335 -19.43 -8.39 7.60
C THR A 335 -20.79 -7.69 7.59
N CYS A 336 -21.83 -8.42 7.22
CA CYS A 336 -23.18 -7.87 7.13
C CYS A 336 -24.19 -8.65 7.98
N PRO A 337 -24.09 -8.62 9.32
CA PRO A 337 -25.08 -9.26 10.17
C PRO A 337 -26.45 -8.60 10.02
N ILE A 338 -27.49 -9.43 10.02
CA ILE A 338 -28.87 -8.98 10.20
C ILE A 338 -29.14 -8.86 11.70
N THR A 339 -29.51 -7.67 12.15
CA THR A 339 -29.86 -7.33 13.54
C THR A 339 -31.29 -6.81 13.63
N ASN A 340 -31.73 -6.46 14.85
CA ASN A 340 -33.11 -6.05 15.15
C ASN A 340 -34.18 -7.11 14.82
N LEU A 341 -33.84 -8.40 15.00
CA LEU A 341 -34.81 -9.49 14.82
C LEU A 341 -35.85 -9.49 15.97
N PRO A 342 -37.14 -9.63 15.66
CA PRO A 342 -38.14 -9.87 16.70
C PRO A 342 -37.90 -11.19 17.44
N THR A 343 -38.37 -11.28 18.68
CA THR A 343 -38.20 -12.47 19.52
C THR A 343 -38.73 -13.74 18.84
N GLY A 344 -37.92 -14.79 18.81
CA GLY A 344 -38.26 -16.09 18.22
C GLY A 344 -38.01 -16.22 16.71
N TRP A 345 -37.58 -15.14 16.04
CA TRP A 345 -37.17 -15.19 14.64
C TRP A 345 -35.74 -15.73 14.54
N VAL A 346 -35.44 -16.44 13.43
CA VAL A 346 -34.14 -17.08 13.23
C VAL A 346 -33.46 -16.48 11.99
N ASN A 347 -32.23 -16.00 12.15
CA ASN A 347 -31.39 -15.54 11.04
C ASN A 347 -30.66 -16.74 10.42
N ASN A 348 -30.83 -16.96 9.11
CA ASN A 348 -30.14 -18.00 8.34
C ASN A 348 -29.17 -17.41 7.30
N GLY A 349 -28.63 -16.22 7.56
CA GLY A 349 -27.73 -15.49 6.65
C GLY A 349 -28.50 -14.50 5.78
N GLN A 350 -28.98 -14.95 4.62
CA GLN A 350 -29.75 -14.10 3.68
C GLN A 350 -31.28 -14.22 3.87
N THR A 351 -31.74 -15.21 4.62
CA THR A 351 -33.16 -15.39 4.92
C THR A 351 -33.41 -15.32 6.41
N VAL A 352 -34.57 -14.78 6.78
CA VAL A 352 -35.04 -14.76 8.17
C VAL A 352 -36.30 -15.60 8.28
N SER A 353 -36.27 -16.62 9.13
CA SER A 353 -37.42 -17.48 9.40
C SER A 353 -38.39 -16.79 10.35
N ILE A 354 -39.67 -16.83 9.99
CA ILE A 354 -40.76 -16.22 10.75
C ILE A 354 -41.38 -17.33 11.61
N PRO A 355 -41.43 -17.18 12.94
CA PRO A 355 -42.09 -18.14 13.80
C PRO A 355 -43.59 -18.08 13.57
N ASP A 356 -44.25 -19.24 13.64
CA ASP A 356 -45.70 -19.35 13.45
C ASP A 356 -46.53 -18.61 14.52
N SER A 357 -45.89 -18.24 15.64
CA SER A 357 -46.44 -17.42 16.72
C SER A 357 -46.25 -15.91 16.51
N ALA A 358 -45.70 -15.47 15.37
CA ALA A 358 -45.48 -14.05 15.09
C ALA A 358 -46.79 -13.26 15.10
N THR A 359 -46.82 -12.14 15.83
CA THR A 359 -47.98 -11.23 15.92
C THR A 359 -47.70 -9.85 15.36
N THR A 360 -46.43 -9.43 15.36
CA THR A 360 -46.00 -8.13 14.84
C THR A 360 -45.99 -8.13 13.32
N GLN A 361 -46.78 -7.24 12.73
CA GLN A 361 -46.82 -6.98 11.30
C GLN A 361 -45.92 -5.78 10.97
N ASN A 362 -45.37 -5.73 9.75
CA ASN A 362 -44.53 -4.64 9.25
C ASN A 362 -43.36 -4.30 10.20
N ILE A 363 -42.29 -5.07 10.11
CA ILE A 363 -41.08 -4.87 10.90
C ILE A 363 -39.99 -4.19 10.07
N THR A 364 -38.97 -3.67 10.74
CA THR A 364 -37.75 -3.17 10.08
C THR A 364 -36.56 -3.97 10.60
N LEU A 365 -35.94 -4.74 9.72
CA LEU A 365 -34.68 -5.43 10.00
C LEU A 365 -33.51 -4.49 9.67
N ASN A 366 -32.39 -4.69 10.35
CA ASN A 366 -31.18 -3.92 10.11
C ASN A 366 -30.12 -4.81 9.47
N VAL A 367 -29.60 -4.41 8.31
CA VAL A 367 -28.36 -4.97 7.75
C VAL A 367 -27.24 -4.01 8.11
N GLU A 368 -26.36 -4.42 9.02
CA GLU A 368 -25.25 -3.61 9.49
C GLU A 368 -24.01 -3.86 8.63
N MET A 369 -23.62 -2.90 7.80
CA MET A 369 -22.40 -2.97 6.99
C MET A 369 -21.19 -2.65 7.87
N ARG A 370 -20.44 -3.68 8.24
CA ARG A 370 -19.27 -3.59 9.12
C ARG A 370 -17.98 -4.04 8.45
N LEU A 371 -16.83 -3.51 8.89
CA LEU A 371 -15.52 -3.85 8.34
C LEU A 371 -14.84 -4.97 9.15
N ALA A 372 -14.68 -6.14 8.53
CA ALA A 372 -14.21 -7.35 9.20
C ALA A 372 -12.82 -7.19 9.84
N SER A 373 -11.88 -6.62 9.09
CA SER A 373 -10.47 -6.47 9.50
C SER A 373 -10.19 -5.24 10.36
N TRP A 374 -11.19 -4.37 10.56
CA TRP A 374 -11.06 -3.09 11.25
C TRP A 374 -12.00 -3.05 12.46
N THR A 375 -11.69 -3.89 13.46
CA THR A 375 -12.43 -3.99 14.74
C THR A 375 -13.95 -4.21 14.59
N ASN A 376 -14.41 -4.75 13.45
CA ASN A 376 -15.83 -4.90 13.12
C ASN A 376 -16.59 -3.55 13.15
N HIS A 377 -15.90 -2.47 12.77
CA HIS A 377 -16.41 -1.10 12.77
C HIS A 377 -17.65 -0.96 11.88
N LEU A 378 -18.68 -0.29 12.38
CA LEU A 378 -19.94 -0.07 11.66
C LEU A 378 -19.84 1.15 10.76
N ILE A 379 -19.94 0.96 9.44
CA ILE A 379 -19.93 2.06 8.47
C ILE A 379 -21.35 2.54 8.19
N LYS A 380 -22.30 1.63 8.01
CA LYS A 380 -23.67 1.98 7.62
C LYS A 380 -24.67 0.95 8.10
N THR A 381 -25.86 1.40 8.46
CA THR A 381 -27.02 0.53 8.71
C THR A 381 -28.03 0.72 7.60
N VAL A 382 -28.43 -0.38 6.97
CA VAL A 382 -29.54 -0.42 6.01
C VAL A 382 -30.78 -0.94 6.72
N SER A 383 -31.82 -0.11 6.79
CA SER A 383 -33.09 -0.44 7.40
C SER A 383 -34.00 -1.08 6.36
N GLN A 384 -34.05 -2.41 6.34
CA GLN A 384 -34.87 -3.21 5.42
C GLN A 384 -36.30 -3.33 5.96
N PRO A 385 -37.30 -2.71 5.31
CA PRO A 385 -38.70 -2.90 5.69
C PRO A 385 -39.16 -4.30 5.26
N VAL A 386 -39.87 -5.00 6.14
CA VAL A 386 -40.38 -6.35 5.91
C VAL A 386 -41.85 -6.44 6.31
N ASN A 387 -42.70 -6.80 5.35
CA ASN A 387 -44.10 -7.08 5.55
C ASN A 387 -44.35 -8.59 5.68
N VAL A 388 -44.77 -9.03 6.88
CA VAL A 388 -45.12 -10.43 7.17
C VAL A 388 -46.61 -10.64 7.44
N SER A 389 -47.44 -9.65 7.11
CA SER A 389 -48.88 -9.70 7.38
C SER A 389 -49.54 -10.92 6.71
N ALA A 390 -49.14 -11.24 5.47
CA ALA A 390 -49.62 -12.42 4.74
C ALA A 390 -49.21 -13.72 5.43
N ALA A 391 -47.95 -13.85 5.87
CA ALA A 391 -47.45 -15.02 6.60
C ALA A 391 -48.27 -15.26 7.88
N ILE A 392 -48.48 -14.21 8.69
CA ILE A 392 -49.24 -14.29 9.96
C ILE A 392 -50.71 -14.67 9.71
N SER A 393 -51.35 -14.04 8.72
CA SER A 393 -52.74 -14.34 8.35
C SER A 393 -52.92 -15.76 7.80
N GLY A 394 -51.90 -16.31 7.12
CA GLY A 394 -51.88 -17.69 6.65
C GLY A 394 -51.51 -18.71 7.73
N ALA A 395 -50.81 -18.28 8.78
CA ALA A 395 -50.35 -19.10 9.90
C ALA A 395 -51.41 -19.27 11.01
N SER A 396 -52.29 -18.29 11.20
CA SER A 396 -53.35 -18.27 12.23
C SER A 396 -54.75 -18.26 11.58
N ASN A 397 -55.64 -19.19 11.96
CA ASN A 397 -57.04 -19.26 11.49
C ASN A 397 -57.25 -19.37 9.96
N GLY A 398 -56.24 -19.84 9.22
CA GLY A 398 -56.31 -19.99 7.76
C GLY A 398 -56.78 -21.37 7.30
N TYR A 399 -57.49 -21.41 6.18
CA TYR A 399 -57.75 -22.61 5.40
C TYR A 399 -56.42 -23.26 4.97
N LYS A 400 -56.18 -24.53 5.28
CA LYS A 400 -54.98 -25.27 4.83
C LYS A 400 -55.35 -26.49 4.03
N LEU A 401 -54.70 -26.65 2.88
CA LEU A 401 -54.86 -27.81 2.01
C LEU A 401 -54.04 -29.00 2.52
N TYR A 402 -54.71 -30.10 2.76
CA TYR A 402 -54.11 -31.39 3.08
C TYR A 402 -54.46 -32.42 2.02
N HIS A 403 -53.66 -33.47 1.96
CA HIS A 403 -54.00 -34.66 1.22
C HIS A 403 -53.62 -35.92 1.99
N GLY A 404 -54.32 -37.00 1.70
CA GLY A 404 -54.23 -38.22 2.48
C GLY A 404 -52.86 -38.93 2.53
N GLY A 405 -51.92 -38.53 1.68
CA GLY A 405 -50.54 -39.05 1.72
C GLY A 405 -49.66 -38.43 2.81
N GLN A 406 -50.01 -37.25 3.33
CA GLN A 406 -49.14 -36.42 4.18
C GLN A 406 -49.45 -36.48 5.68
N THR A 407 -50.48 -37.22 6.10
CA THR A 407 -51.06 -37.09 7.45
C THR A 407 -50.53 -38.11 8.48
N GLY A 408 -49.50 -38.90 8.16
CA GLY A 408 -48.83 -39.83 9.10
C GLY A 408 -49.65 -41.02 9.66
N LYS A 409 -50.97 -41.11 9.41
CA LYS A 409 -51.83 -42.20 9.93
C LYS A 409 -51.57 -43.53 9.18
N SER A 410 -51.18 -44.59 9.89
CA SER A 410 -50.83 -45.89 9.30
C SER A 410 -52.04 -46.54 8.57
N GLY A 411 -51.80 -47.09 7.37
CA GLY A 411 -52.84 -47.62 6.47
C GLY A 411 -53.35 -46.63 5.41
N ALA A 412 -52.90 -45.37 5.46
CA ALA A 412 -53.17 -44.31 4.51
C ALA A 412 -52.34 -44.45 3.22
N SER A 413 -52.76 -45.34 2.32
CA SER A 413 -52.48 -45.06 0.90
C SER A 413 -53.37 -43.88 0.49
N ASN A 414 -52.86 -42.96 -0.35
CA ASN A 414 -53.64 -41.88 -0.99
C ASN A 414 -54.98 -42.34 -1.61
N ARG A 415 -55.11 -43.65 -1.84
CA ARG A 415 -56.26 -44.39 -2.38
C ARG A 415 -57.46 -44.55 -1.43
N ARG A 416 -57.28 -44.43 -0.10
CA ARG A 416 -58.29 -44.87 0.90
C ARG A 416 -58.93 -43.74 1.73
N TRP A 417 -58.57 -42.50 1.47
CA TRP A 417 -59.08 -41.35 2.22
C TRP A 417 -60.55 -41.07 1.93
N ASN A 418 -61.27 -40.69 2.97
CA ASN A 418 -62.67 -40.32 2.92
C ASN A 418 -62.93 -39.08 3.78
N VAL A 419 -64.11 -38.46 3.62
CA VAL A 419 -64.50 -37.22 4.31
C VAL A 419 -64.48 -37.33 5.84
N TRP A 420 -64.69 -38.52 6.42
CA TRP A 420 -64.62 -38.73 7.87
C TRP A 420 -63.19 -38.72 8.39
N GLN A 421 -62.27 -39.37 7.68
CA GLN A 421 -60.85 -39.33 8.03
C GLN A 421 -60.26 -37.92 7.83
N ALA A 422 -60.72 -37.20 6.81
CA ALA A 422 -60.39 -35.79 6.62
C ALA A 422 -60.89 -34.93 7.80
N TRP A 423 -62.14 -35.14 8.22
CA TRP A 423 -62.70 -34.47 9.40
C TRP A 423 -61.94 -34.81 10.68
N GLU A 424 -61.70 -36.10 10.94
CA GLU A 424 -60.97 -36.54 12.13
C GLU A 424 -59.56 -35.99 12.16
N TYR A 425 -58.91 -35.88 11.01
CA TYR A 425 -57.60 -35.26 10.90
C TYR A 425 -57.66 -33.77 11.25
N CYS A 426 -58.57 -33.00 10.64
CA CYS A 426 -58.71 -31.57 10.95
C CYS A 426 -58.95 -31.33 12.45
N GLN A 427 -59.79 -32.16 13.07
CA GLN A 427 -60.06 -32.08 14.51
C GLN A 427 -58.86 -32.48 15.37
N ASP A 428 -58.05 -33.45 14.92
CA ASP A 428 -56.82 -33.88 15.61
C ASP A 428 -55.80 -32.74 15.68
N ILE A 429 -55.72 -31.94 14.61
CA ILE A 429 -54.86 -30.76 14.53
C ILE A 429 -55.55 -29.48 15.04
N GLY A 430 -56.66 -29.63 15.76
CA GLY A 430 -57.34 -28.56 16.49
C GLY A 430 -58.27 -27.66 15.68
N GLY A 431 -58.50 -27.92 14.39
CA GLY A 431 -59.42 -27.14 13.55
C GLY A 431 -60.61 -27.94 13.04
N ASN A 432 -61.37 -27.35 12.11
CA ASN A 432 -62.57 -27.92 11.51
C ASN A 432 -62.30 -28.29 10.03
N LEU A 433 -63.04 -29.25 9.48
CA LEU A 433 -63.02 -29.49 8.04
C LEU A 433 -63.85 -28.42 7.32
N ALA A 434 -63.28 -27.71 6.35
CA ALA A 434 -63.98 -26.70 5.56
C ALA A 434 -65.11 -27.31 4.72
N THR A 435 -66.15 -26.52 4.43
CA THR A 435 -67.11 -26.86 3.37
C THR A 435 -66.43 -26.74 2.01
N ILE A 436 -67.04 -27.31 0.95
CA ILE A 436 -66.49 -27.17 -0.41
C ILE A 436 -66.48 -25.71 -0.86
N SER A 437 -67.54 -24.95 -0.53
CA SER A 437 -67.64 -23.53 -0.86
C SER A 437 -66.59 -22.70 -0.12
N GLU A 438 -66.39 -22.98 1.16
CA GLU A 438 -65.34 -22.36 1.97
C GLU A 438 -63.94 -22.67 1.40
N ALA A 439 -63.67 -23.93 1.07
CA ALA A 439 -62.42 -24.34 0.45
C ALA A 439 -62.16 -23.63 -0.90
N GLU A 440 -63.18 -23.46 -1.74
CA GLU A 440 -63.07 -22.73 -3.01
C GLU A 440 -62.82 -21.22 -2.80
N SER A 441 -63.53 -20.62 -1.85
CA SER A 441 -63.37 -19.19 -1.52
C SER A 441 -62.02 -18.87 -0.88
N SER A 442 -61.38 -19.86 -0.25
CA SER A 442 -60.11 -19.68 0.45
C SER A 442 -58.89 -19.54 -0.46
N GLY A 443 -59.01 -19.90 -1.74
CA GLY A 443 -57.90 -19.88 -2.70
C GLY A 443 -56.84 -20.98 -2.53
N VAL A 444 -56.88 -21.77 -1.45
CA VAL A 444 -55.81 -22.74 -1.14
C VAL A 444 -55.88 -24.04 -1.93
N LEU A 445 -56.95 -24.27 -2.69
CA LEU A 445 -57.12 -25.47 -3.51
C LEU A 445 -56.15 -25.52 -4.71
N GLY A 446 -55.68 -24.37 -5.21
CA GLY A 446 -54.81 -24.31 -6.39
C GLY A 446 -55.36 -25.11 -7.58
N THR A 447 -54.61 -26.12 -8.05
CA THR A 447 -54.99 -27.01 -9.15
C THR A 447 -55.78 -28.26 -8.71
N ALA A 448 -56.11 -28.39 -7.43
CA ALA A 448 -56.81 -29.56 -6.90
C ALA A 448 -58.26 -29.63 -7.39
N THR A 449 -58.56 -30.63 -8.22
CA THR A 449 -59.90 -30.84 -8.78
C THR A 449 -60.74 -31.88 -8.04
N ARG A 450 -60.14 -32.58 -7.05
CA ARG A 450 -60.73 -33.67 -6.27
C ARG A 450 -60.64 -33.38 -4.77
N VAL A 451 -61.72 -32.85 -4.19
CA VAL A 451 -61.73 -32.28 -2.84
C VAL A 451 -62.85 -32.87 -1.98
N TYR A 452 -62.53 -33.20 -0.72
CA TYR A 452 -63.50 -33.50 0.33
C TYR A 452 -63.79 -32.27 1.18
N GLY A 453 -65.06 -32.10 1.56
CA GLY A 453 -65.48 -31.01 2.45
C GLY A 453 -66.72 -31.36 3.25
N GLN A 454 -67.02 -30.56 4.26
CA GLN A 454 -68.28 -30.63 4.98
C GLN A 454 -69.45 -30.15 4.11
N LYS A 455 -70.66 -30.56 4.49
CA LYS A 455 -71.89 -29.97 3.97
C LYS A 455 -72.00 -28.54 4.49
N GLU A 456 -72.47 -27.64 3.64
CA GLU A 456 -72.74 -26.26 4.01
C GLU A 456 -73.62 -26.17 5.27
N GLY A 457 -73.16 -25.39 6.26
CA GLY A 457 -73.84 -25.20 7.54
C GLY A 457 -73.80 -26.37 8.53
N GLN A 458 -72.99 -27.42 8.30
CA GLN A 458 -72.79 -28.51 9.27
C GLN A 458 -71.48 -28.33 10.04
N THR A 459 -71.53 -28.50 11.35
CA THR A 459 -70.35 -28.43 12.24
C THR A 459 -70.05 -29.77 12.92
N THR A 460 -70.90 -30.78 12.73
CA THR A 460 -70.80 -32.08 13.39
C THR A 460 -69.98 -33.09 12.59
N LYS A 461 -69.58 -34.16 13.28
CA LYS A 461 -68.78 -35.25 12.74
C LYS A 461 -69.53 -36.03 11.64
N PRO A 462 -68.99 -36.21 10.42
CA PRO A 462 -69.72 -36.85 9.31
C PRO A 462 -70.00 -38.36 9.45
N ALA A 463 -71.11 -38.81 10.03
CA ALA A 463 -71.47 -40.22 10.33
C ALA A 463 -70.75 -41.34 9.53
N LYS A 464 -70.11 -42.29 10.25
CA LYS A 464 -69.49 -43.50 9.67
C LYS A 464 -70.59 -44.47 9.23
N PRO A 465 -70.69 -44.82 7.94
CA PRO A 465 -71.75 -45.69 7.48
C PRO A 465 -71.38 -47.14 7.82
N PHE A 466 -72.11 -47.77 8.75
CA PHE A 466 -71.95 -49.19 9.03
C PHE A 466 -72.51 -50.00 7.86
N TRP A 467 -71.88 -51.15 7.58
CA TRP A 467 -72.39 -52.10 6.59
C TRP A 467 -73.83 -52.43 6.97
N ASN A 468 -74.77 -52.03 6.11
CA ASN A 468 -76.22 -52.13 6.33
C ASN A 468 -76.90 -51.10 7.27
N ALA A 469 -76.27 -49.96 7.58
CA ALA A 469 -76.97 -48.86 8.23
C ALA A 469 -78.05 -48.28 7.29
N SER A 470 -79.28 -48.24 7.79
CA SER A 470 -80.47 -47.85 7.04
C SER A 470 -80.34 -46.48 6.34
N ARG A 471 -81.10 -46.35 5.25
CA ARG A 471 -81.15 -45.23 4.29
C ARG A 471 -81.73 -43.92 4.86
N TYR A 472 -81.53 -43.64 6.16
CA TYR A 472 -82.26 -42.60 6.89
C TYR A 472 -81.40 -41.75 7.85
N GLY A 473 -80.08 -41.67 7.62
CA GLY A 473 -79.24 -40.66 8.28
C GLY A 473 -79.31 -39.31 7.56
N THR A 474 -79.48 -38.22 8.30
CA THR A 474 -79.61 -36.83 7.79
C THR A 474 -78.27 -36.11 7.60
N ASP A 475 -77.14 -36.79 7.69
CA ASP A 475 -75.81 -36.18 7.59
C ASP A 475 -75.22 -36.40 6.19
N TYR A 476 -75.42 -35.40 5.33
CA TYR A 476 -75.05 -35.42 3.92
C TYR A 476 -73.56 -35.12 3.76
N LYS A 477 -72.87 -35.85 2.88
CA LYS A 477 -71.43 -35.72 2.64
C LYS A 477 -71.19 -34.96 1.34
N ALA A 478 -70.32 -33.95 1.32
CA ALA A 478 -69.96 -33.22 0.10
C ALA A 478 -68.57 -33.66 -0.43
N ALA A 479 -68.49 -33.96 -1.71
CA ALA A 479 -67.23 -34.13 -2.43
C ALA A 479 -67.33 -33.45 -3.79
N LYS A 480 -66.23 -32.85 -4.26
CA LYS A 480 -66.15 -32.27 -5.61
C LYS A 480 -65.15 -33.05 -6.45
N GLU A 481 -65.53 -33.36 -7.67
CA GLU A 481 -64.67 -34.04 -8.64
C GLU A 481 -64.86 -33.38 -10.01
N ASN A 482 -63.78 -32.84 -10.57
CA ASN A 482 -63.76 -32.22 -11.91
C ASN A 482 -64.86 -31.15 -12.10
N GLY A 483 -65.07 -30.30 -11.09
CA GLY A 483 -66.08 -29.24 -11.16
C GLY A 483 -67.47 -29.63 -10.65
N ALA A 484 -67.80 -30.92 -10.57
CA ALA A 484 -69.14 -31.37 -10.16
C ALA A 484 -69.23 -31.66 -8.65
N LEU A 485 -70.17 -30.99 -7.97
CA LEU A 485 -70.53 -31.28 -6.57
C LEU A 485 -71.30 -32.59 -6.48
N ARG A 486 -70.94 -33.44 -5.52
CA ARG A 486 -71.57 -34.71 -5.23
C ARG A 486 -72.00 -34.73 -3.76
N TYR A 487 -73.29 -34.85 -3.51
CA TYR A 487 -73.86 -35.04 -2.18
C TYR A 487 -74.33 -36.49 -2.01
N ILE A 488 -74.05 -37.11 -0.87
CA ILE A 488 -74.54 -38.46 -0.55
C ILE A 488 -75.90 -38.34 0.15
N GLN A 489 -77.01 -38.63 -0.53
CA GLN A 489 -78.30 -38.92 0.11
C GLN A 489 -79.30 -39.76 -0.73
N SER A 490 -80.31 -40.30 -0.03
CA SER A 490 -81.39 -41.19 -0.51
C SER A 490 -82.35 -40.54 -1.54
N PRO A 491 -83.17 -41.35 -2.24
CA PRO A 491 -82.92 -41.90 -3.56
C PRO A 491 -83.20 -40.90 -4.70
N GLY A 492 -82.33 -40.85 -5.71
CA GLY A 492 -82.73 -40.31 -7.01
C GLY A 492 -81.68 -39.50 -7.77
N SER A 493 -80.64 -38.97 -7.12
CA SER A 493 -79.63 -38.17 -7.82
C SER A 493 -78.23 -38.46 -7.29
N TYR A 494 -77.51 -39.33 -8.02
CA TYR A 494 -76.16 -39.85 -7.81
C TYR A 494 -75.92 -40.69 -6.55
N ILE A 495 -76.21 -41.97 -6.73
CA ILE A 495 -75.86 -43.07 -5.84
C ILE A 495 -74.35 -43.37 -6.03
N CYS A 496 -73.52 -43.34 -4.98
CA CYS A 496 -72.34 -44.21 -4.96
C CYS A 496 -72.89 -45.63 -4.76
N THR A 497 -73.25 -46.30 -5.86
CA THR A 497 -73.82 -47.65 -5.81
C THR A 497 -72.75 -48.61 -5.31
N ALA A 498 -73.06 -49.26 -4.19
CA ALA A 498 -72.25 -50.22 -3.45
C ALA A 498 -71.17 -49.62 -2.53
N MET A 499 -71.36 -49.88 -1.24
CA MET A 499 -70.32 -49.92 -0.21
C MET A 499 -69.29 -51.03 -0.53
N ASN A 500 -68.56 -50.89 -1.62
CA ASN A 500 -67.27 -51.56 -1.79
C ASN A 500 -66.21 -50.47 -1.93
N ARG A 501 -64.98 -50.82 -1.55
CA ARG A 501 -63.83 -49.94 -1.26
C ARG A 501 -63.42 -48.92 -2.35
N TYR A 502 -64.11 -48.78 -3.49
CA TYR A 502 -63.49 -48.27 -4.72
C TYR A 502 -64.27 -47.27 -5.58
N THR A 503 -65.50 -46.87 -5.28
CA THR A 503 -66.32 -46.09 -6.24
C THR A 503 -67.13 -44.94 -5.66
N CYS A 504 -66.47 -44.04 -4.92
CA CYS A 504 -66.73 -42.61 -5.09
C CYS A 504 -65.43 -42.00 -5.65
N GLY A 505 -65.38 -41.87 -6.98
CA GLY A 505 -64.21 -41.47 -7.76
C GLY A 505 -63.49 -42.66 -8.37
N GLY A 506 -63.80 -42.96 -9.64
CA GLY A 506 -63.02 -43.87 -10.47
C GLY A 506 -61.59 -43.33 -10.64
N ASN A 507 -60.64 -44.08 -10.07
CA ASN A 507 -59.23 -44.26 -10.43
C ASN A 507 -58.42 -44.38 -9.14
N ALA A 508 -57.97 -45.60 -8.87
CA ALA A 508 -57.21 -46.01 -7.69
C ALA A 508 -55.80 -45.40 -7.60
N ALA A 509 -55.52 -44.27 -8.25
CA ALA A 509 -54.19 -43.70 -8.42
C ALA A 509 -54.08 -42.19 -8.10
N THR A 510 -55.17 -41.46 -7.87
CA THR A 510 -55.10 -39.99 -7.74
C THR A 510 -55.20 -39.52 -6.29
N THR A 511 -54.34 -38.58 -5.91
CA THR A 511 -54.38 -37.84 -4.65
C THR A 511 -55.72 -37.11 -4.48
N LYS A 512 -56.35 -37.26 -3.31
CA LYS A 512 -57.56 -36.52 -2.92
C LYS A 512 -57.20 -35.52 -1.84
N TYR A 513 -57.75 -34.33 -1.97
CA TYR A 513 -57.43 -33.19 -1.12
C TYR A 513 -58.59 -32.85 -0.18
N PHE A 514 -58.31 -32.15 0.89
CA PHE A 514 -59.30 -31.60 1.81
C PHE A 514 -58.71 -30.36 2.49
N VAL A 515 -59.56 -29.46 2.97
CA VAL A 515 -59.11 -28.21 3.58
C VAL A 515 -59.55 -28.16 5.03
N CYS A 516 -58.62 -27.92 5.96
CA CYS A 516 -58.97 -27.63 7.35
C CYS A 516 -59.00 -26.12 7.58
N LYS A 517 -59.96 -25.64 8.36
CA LYS A 517 -60.16 -24.24 8.75
C LYS A 517 -60.12 -24.12 10.27
N ASP A 518 -60.10 -22.89 10.79
CA ASP A 518 -60.10 -22.62 12.24
C ASP A 518 -58.99 -23.37 12.99
N LEU A 519 -57.86 -23.62 12.32
CA LEU A 519 -56.73 -24.29 12.93
C LEU A 519 -56.11 -23.37 13.99
N PRO A 520 -55.76 -23.87 15.18
CA PRO A 520 -54.88 -23.14 16.08
C PRO A 520 -53.60 -22.79 15.31
N SER A 521 -52.97 -21.66 15.68
CA SER A 521 -51.68 -21.22 15.13
C SER A 521 -50.79 -22.43 14.87
N CYS A 522 -50.29 -22.53 13.63
CA CYS A 522 -49.65 -23.69 12.98
C CYS A 522 -49.40 -24.94 13.83
N PRO A 523 -49.76 -26.15 13.33
CA PRO A 523 -49.49 -27.38 14.07
C PRO A 523 -48.00 -27.41 14.45
N ALA A 524 -47.73 -27.58 15.75
CA ALA A 524 -46.38 -27.84 16.21
C ALA A 524 -45.87 -29.09 15.46
N ASP A 525 -44.73 -28.96 14.80
CA ASP A 525 -44.03 -30.09 14.18
C ASP A 525 -43.76 -31.23 15.19
#